data_AF-A0A956TFF6-F1
#
_entry.id   AF-A0A956TFF6-F1
#
_cell.length_a   1.000
_cell.length_b   1.000
_cell.length_c   1.000
_cell.angle_alpha   90.00
_cell.angle_beta   90.00
_cell.angle_gamma   90.00
#
_symmetry.space_group_name_H-M   'P 1'
#
loop_
_entity.id
_entity.type
_entity.pdbx_description
1 polymer ?
#
loop_
_entity_poly.entity_id
_entity_poly.type
_entity_poly.pdbx_seq_one_letter_code
_entity_poly.pdbx_strand_id
1 'polypeptide(L)'
;MDAETKQAWEYLLEVLAAYEEYVSNIGNLGLSAPNLLYYRDEVQEFLDMFKTNKEVDFRGAWEKTKVLDEVVKKKAQELVDEIGHANFRQYYIMNDPPKAHWWWYLNRVTSAPAAPPKVWEFWKWSAQTVESEGEAESE
;
A
#
# COMPACT_ATOMS: atom_id res chain seq x y z
N MET A 1 -12.46 -28.85 10.43
CA MET A 1 -12.78 -27.69 9.59
C MET A 1 -14.10 -27.94 8.90
N ASP A 2 -15.12 -27.20 9.31
CA ASP A 2 -16.42 -27.14 8.64
C ASP A 2 -16.33 -26.43 7.28
N ALA A 3 -17.42 -26.48 6.50
CA ALA A 3 -17.45 -25.94 5.14
C ALA A 3 -17.29 -24.41 5.08
N GLU A 4 -17.81 -23.67 6.07
CA GLU A 4 -17.71 -22.22 6.11
C GLU A 4 -16.28 -21.79 6.44
N THR A 5 -15.66 -22.43 7.44
CA THR A 5 -14.25 -22.20 7.77
C THR A 5 -13.34 -22.54 6.60
N LYS A 6 -13.65 -23.59 5.82
CA LYS A 6 -12.91 -23.94 4.61
C LYS A 6 -13.00 -22.84 3.55
N GLN A 7 -14.19 -22.35 3.26
CA GLN A 7 -14.40 -21.29 2.27
C GLN A 7 -13.69 -20.00 2.68
N ALA A 8 -13.78 -19.63 3.96
CA ALA A 8 -13.08 -18.45 4.46
C ALA A 8 -11.56 -18.61 4.38
N TRP A 9 -11.04 -19.82 4.58
CA TRP A 9 -9.60 -20.10 4.45
C TRP A 9 -9.15 -19.98 2.99
N GLU A 10 -9.90 -20.56 2.05
CA GLU A 10 -9.64 -20.44 0.61
C GLU A 10 -9.66 -18.97 0.18
N TYR A 11 -10.65 -18.20 0.64
CA TYR A 11 -10.74 -16.79 0.34
C TYR A 11 -9.60 -15.96 0.96
N LEU A 12 -9.16 -16.24 2.19
CA LEU A 12 -7.95 -15.61 2.74
C LEU A 12 -6.74 -15.84 1.83
N LEU A 13 -6.57 -17.03 1.27
CA LEU A 13 -5.45 -17.31 0.37
C LEU A 13 -5.55 -16.50 -0.93
N GLU A 14 -6.75 -16.29 -1.46
CA GLU A 14 -7.00 -15.44 -2.64
C GLU A 14 -6.67 -13.97 -2.33
N VAL A 15 -7.19 -13.42 -1.23
CA VAL A 15 -6.92 -12.04 -0.80
C VAL A 15 -5.44 -11.84 -0.52
N LEU A 16 -4.77 -12.82 0.10
CA LEU A 16 -3.33 -12.76 0.37
C LEU A 16 -2.50 -12.82 -0.92
N ALA A 17 -2.95 -13.55 -1.94
CA ALA A 17 -2.32 -13.56 -3.25
C ALA A 17 -2.50 -12.23 -3.98
N ALA A 18 -3.69 -11.63 -3.92
CA ALA A 18 -3.94 -10.29 -4.43
C ALA A 18 -3.07 -9.25 -3.71
N TYR A 19 -2.98 -9.32 -2.38
CA TYR A 19 -2.10 -8.44 -1.61
C TYR A 19 -0.63 -8.59 -2.05
N GLU A 20 -0.14 -9.82 -2.22
CA GLU A 20 1.20 -10.08 -2.73
C GLU A 20 1.45 -9.48 -4.12
N GLU A 21 0.48 -9.61 -5.05
CA GLU A 21 0.55 -9.00 -6.38
C GLU A 21 0.71 -7.48 -6.28
N TYR A 22 -0.12 -6.82 -5.47
CA TYR A 22 -0.04 -5.38 -5.26
C TYR A 22 1.29 -4.97 -4.63
N VAL A 23 1.76 -5.69 -3.61
CA VAL A 23 3.05 -5.42 -2.96
C VAL A 23 4.22 -5.56 -3.94
N SER A 24 4.18 -6.56 -4.82
CA SER A 24 5.22 -6.78 -5.83
C SER A 24 5.28 -5.64 -6.87
N ASN A 25 4.13 -5.02 -7.13
CA ASN A 25 3.95 -3.98 -8.14
C ASN A 25 4.01 -2.54 -7.60
N ILE A 26 4.31 -2.33 -6.31
CA ILE A 26 4.59 -0.99 -5.78
C ILE A 26 5.68 -0.34 -6.64
N GLY A 27 5.37 0.86 -7.11
CA GLY A 27 6.03 1.67 -8.13
C GLY A 27 5.18 1.84 -9.40
N ASN A 28 4.24 0.92 -9.65
CA ASN A 28 3.57 0.77 -10.95
C ASN A 28 2.05 0.51 -10.86
N LEU A 29 1.42 0.76 -9.70
CA LEU A 29 0.00 0.52 -9.47
C LEU A 29 -0.87 1.69 -9.97
N GLY A 30 -0.31 2.91 -9.97
CA GLY A 30 -1.02 4.12 -10.39
C GLY A 30 -2.30 4.33 -9.57
N LEU A 31 -3.44 4.50 -10.25
CA LEU A 31 -4.73 4.72 -9.59
C LEU A 31 -5.20 3.56 -8.71
N SER A 32 -4.63 2.36 -8.89
CA SER A 32 -4.97 1.18 -8.09
C SER A 32 -4.15 1.09 -6.79
N ALA A 33 -3.13 1.94 -6.59
CA ALA A 33 -2.27 1.89 -5.40
C ALA A 33 -3.02 1.86 -4.05
N PRO A 34 -4.14 2.60 -3.86
CA PRO A 34 -4.91 2.53 -2.61
C PRO A 34 -5.49 1.15 -2.31
N ASN A 35 -5.73 0.31 -3.33
CA ASN A 35 -6.28 -1.04 -3.15
C ASN A 35 -5.40 -1.94 -2.30
N LEU A 36 -4.09 -1.69 -2.28
CA LEU A 36 -3.16 -2.39 -1.40
C LEU A 36 -3.58 -2.26 0.08
N LEU A 37 -4.06 -1.09 0.50
CA LEU A 37 -4.48 -0.85 1.88
C LEU A 37 -5.75 -1.64 2.23
N TYR A 38 -6.69 -1.73 1.28
CA TYR A 38 -7.93 -2.51 1.44
C TYR A 38 -7.66 -4.01 1.51
N TYR A 39 -6.84 -4.55 0.61
CA TYR A 39 -6.44 -5.96 0.69
C TYR A 39 -5.71 -6.27 1.99
N ARG A 40 -4.90 -5.32 2.49
CA ARG A 40 -4.22 -5.51 3.78
C ARG A 40 -5.18 -5.51 4.97
N ASP A 41 -6.23 -4.69 4.94
CA ASP A 41 -7.31 -4.72 5.93
C ASP A 41 -8.04 -6.07 5.88
N GLU A 42 -8.45 -6.53 4.69
CA GLU A 42 -9.15 -7.81 4.54
C GLU A 42 -8.29 -8.98 5.06
N VAL A 43 -7.00 -9.03 4.71
CA VAL A 43 -6.07 -10.03 5.27
C VAL A 43 -6.06 -9.96 6.80
N GLN A 44 -6.04 -8.75 7.39
CA GLN A 44 -6.06 -8.59 8.85
C GLN A 44 -7.34 -9.17 9.46
N GLU A 45 -8.49 -8.87 8.87
CA GLU A 45 -9.80 -9.33 9.35
C GLU A 45 -9.88 -10.86 9.37
N PHE A 46 -9.44 -11.53 8.30
CA PHE A 46 -9.39 -12.99 8.26
C PHE A 46 -8.41 -13.58 9.27
N LEU A 47 -7.21 -12.98 9.41
CA LEU A 47 -6.23 -13.44 10.40
C LEU A 47 -6.76 -13.31 11.84
N ASP A 48 -7.46 -12.22 12.15
CA ASP A 48 -8.07 -12.01 13.47
C ASP A 48 -9.27 -12.93 13.72
N MET A 49 -10.07 -13.21 12.69
CA MET A 49 -11.13 -14.21 12.77
C MET A 49 -10.54 -15.61 13.08
N PHE A 50 -9.51 -16.04 12.35
CA PHE A 50 -8.87 -17.35 12.56
C PHE A 50 -8.09 -17.45 13.86
N LYS A 51 -7.62 -16.34 14.43
CA LYS A 51 -6.96 -16.31 15.75
C LYS A 51 -7.82 -16.93 16.86
N THR A 52 -9.14 -16.81 16.73
CA THR A 52 -10.10 -17.38 17.69
C THR A 52 -10.51 -18.81 17.35
N ASN A 53 -10.22 -19.29 16.15
CA ASN A 53 -10.58 -20.62 15.65
C ASN A 53 -9.42 -21.62 15.83
N LYS A 54 -9.61 -22.61 16.71
CA LYS A 54 -8.58 -23.63 17.02
C LYS A 54 -8.40 -24.69 15.92
N GLU A 55 -9.30 -24.74 14.94
CA GLU A 55 -9.24 -25.74 13.86
C GLU A 55 -8.35 -25.34 12.69
N VAL A 56 -7.91 -24.08 12.63
CA VAL A 56 -7.15 -23.52 11.51
C VAL A 56 -5.74 -23.15 11.96
N ASP A 57 -4.73 -23.71 11.29
CA ASP A 57 -3.35 -23.27 11.47
C ASP A 57 -3.04 -22.11 10.50
N PHE A 58 -3.33 -20.88 10.95
CA PHE A 58 -3.10 -19.67 10.16
C PHE A 58 -1.66 -19.13 10.23
N ARG A 59 -0.74 -19.82 10.94
CA ARG A 59 0.63 -19.32 11.16
C ARG A 59 1.40 -19.09 9.86
N GLY A 60 1.18 -19.93 8.85
CA GLY A 60 1.81 -19.75 7.53
C GLY A 60 1.34 -18.48 6.83
N ALA A 61 0.02 -18.22 6.82
CA ALA A 61 -0.55 -17.00 6.25
C ALA A 61 -0.08 -15.75 7.02
N TRP A 62 0.01 -15.84 8.35
CA TRP A 62 0.53 -14.79 9.21
C TRP A 62 1.99 -14.44 8.89
N GLU A 63 2.85 -15.46 8.74
CA GLU A 63 4.26 -15.25 8.42
C GLU A 63 4.44 -14.66 7.02
N LYS A 64 3.69 -15.15 6.03
CA LYS A 64 3.69 -14.56 4.69
C LYS A 64 3.26 -13.10 4.71
N THR A 65 2.20 -12.77 5.46
CA THR A 65 1.74 -11.38 5.63
C THR A 65 2.82 -10.49 6.23
N LYS A 66 3.55 -10.96 7.25
CA LYS A 66 4.68 -10.21 7.81
C LYS A 66 5.78 -9.94 6.80
N VAL A 67 6.13 -10.94 5.97
CA VAL A 67 7.15 -10.76 4.92
C VAL A 67 6.73 -9.67 3.94
N LEU A 68 5.46 -9.69 3.51
CA LEU A 68 4.89 -8.66 2.63
C LEU A 68 4.86 -7.29 3.31
N ASP A 69 4.48 -7.22 4.58
CA ASP A 69 4.47 -5.99 5.37
C ASP A 69 5.86 -5.35 5.47
N GLU A 70 6.93 -6.13 5.58
CA GLU A 70 8.30 -5.61 5.55
C GLU A 70 8.68 -5.04 4.17
N VAL A 71 8.15 -5.59 3.07
CA VAL A 71 8.32 -5.01 1.74
C VAL A 71 7.59 -3.67 1.65
N VAL A 72 6.33 -3.61 2.12
CA VAL A 72 5.54 -2.36 2.15
C VAL A 72 6.26 -1.28 2.95
N LYS A 73 6.83 -1.60 4.11
CA LYS A 73 7.60 -0.63 4.90
C LYS A 73 8.83 -0.11 4.14
N LYS A 74 9.56 -0.98 3.45
CA LYS A 74 10.73 -0.58 2.67
C LYS A 74 10.37 0.30 1.48
N LYS A 75 9.23 0.02 0.85
CA LYS A 75 8.69 0.79 -0.29
C LYS A 75 7.63 1.83 0.11
N ALA A 76 7.60 2.23 1.38
CA ALA A 76 6.56 3.11 1.91
C ALA A 76 6.48 4.44 1.16
N GLN A 77 7.65 5.01 0.83
CA GLN A 77 7.72 6.28 0.11
C GLN A 77 7.12 6.15 -1.30
N GLU A 78 7.52 5.13 -2.06
CA GLU A 78 6.98 4.86 -3.40
C GLU A 78 5.46 4.70 -3.38
N LEU A 79 4.93 3.91 -2.44
CA LEU A 79 3.49 3.70 -2.31
C LEU A 79 2.75 4.99 -1.94
N VAL A 80 3.28 5.80 -1.02
CA VAL A 80 2.64 7.06 -0.64
C VAL A 80 2.71 8.09 -1.76
N ASP A 81 3.78 8.11 -2.54
CA ASP A 81 3.93 9.01 -3.69
C ASP A 81 2.95 8.63 -4.81
N GLU A 82 2.76 7.34 -5.08
CA GLU A 82 1.74 6.84 -6.02
C GLU A 82 0.32 7.17 -5.58
N ILE A 83 -0.02 6.92 -4.31
CA ILE A 83 -1.35 7.24 -3.77
C ILE A 83 -1.54 8.77 -3.71
N GLY A 84 -0.48 9.49 -3.38
CA GLY A 84 -0.47 10.90 -3.05
C GLY A 84 -0.71 11.13 -1.55
N HIS A 85 0.19 11.88 -0.91
CA HIS A 85 0.15 12.21 0.53
C HIS A 85 -1.21 12.75 1.02
N ALA A 86 -1.84 13.61 0.21
CA ALA A 86 -3.15 14.20 0.53
C ALA A 86 -4.28 13.17 0.43
N ASN A 87 -4.27 12.33 -0.61
CA ASN A 87 -5.26 11.27 -0.80
C ASN A 87 -5.14 10.21 0.29
N PHE A 88 -3.92 9.86 0.71
CA PHE A 88 -3.68 8.94 1.80
C PHE A 88 -4.39 9.38 3.09
N ARG A 89 -4.34 10.68 3.40
CA ARG A 89 -5.06 11.26 4.53
C ARG A 89 -6.58 11.22 4.35
N GLN A 90 -7.07 11.41 3.13
CA GLN A 90 -8.50 11.31 2.83
C GLN A 90 -9.00 9.87 3.00
N TYR A 91 -8.30 8.88 2.46
CA TYR A 91 -8.67 7.47 2.63
C TYR A 91 -8.69 7.07 4.10
N TYR A 92 -7.72 7.53 4.90
CA TYR A 92 -7.76 7.34 6.35
C TYR A 92 -9.04 7.92 6.99
N ILE A 93 -9.42 9.16 6.63
CA ILE A 93 -10.63 9.80 7.18
C ILE A 93 -11.91 9.07 6.75
N MET A 94 -11.97 8.62 5.49
CA MET A 94 -13.14 7.95 4.95
C MET A 94 -13.36 6.57 5.54
N ASN A 95 -12.27 5.82 5.77
CA ASN A 95 -12.35 4.44 6.25
C ASN A 95 -12.33 4.31 7.78
N ASP A 96 -11.90 5.36 8.51
CA ASP A 96 -11.74 5.36 9.97
C ASP A 96 -11.09 4.07 10.53
N PRO A 97 -9.91 3.68 10.02
CA PRO A 97 -9.33 2.37 10.31
C PRO A 97 -8.83 2.27 11.76
N PRO A 98 -8.82 1.08 12.36
CA PRO A 98 -8.30 0.87 13.70
C PRO A 98 -6.87 1.40 13.87
N LYS A 99 -6.57 1.94 15.06
CA LYS A 99 -5.23 2.48 15.37
C LYS A 99 -4.09 1.46 15.23
N ALA A 100 -4.41 0.17 15.31
CA ALA A 100 -3.45 -0.92 15.14
C ALA A 100 -3.04 -1.16 13.67
N HIS A 101 -3.80 -0.64 12.70
CA HIS A 101 -3.57 -0.86 11.27
C HIS A 101 -2.52 0.14 10.77
N TRP A 102 -1.25 -0.14 11.09
CA TRP A 102 -0.12 0.75 10.86
C TRP A 102 0.01 1.20 9.39
N TRP A 103 -0.44 0.37 8.43
CA TRP A 103 -0.38 0.68 6.99
C TRP A 103 -1.17 1.94 6.63
N TRP A 104 -2.25 2.26 7.35
CA TRP A 104 -3.01 3.51 7.18
C TRP A 104 -2.29 4.77 7.67
N TYR A 105 -1.06 4.61 8.18
CA TYR A 105 -0.25 5.71 8.70
C TYR A 105 1.12 5.81 8.01
N LEU A 106 1.30 5.14 6.87
CA LEU A 106 2.53 5.21 6.07
C LEU A 106 2.89 6.66 5.72
N ASN A 107 1.90 7.49 5.39
CA ASN A 107 2.11 8.90 5.10
C ASN A 107 2.69 9.73 6.27
N ARG A 108 2.72 9.20 7.50
CA ARG A 108 3.33 9.90 8.65
C ARG A 108 4.83 9.67 8.76
N VAL A 109 5.34 8.64 8.09
CA VAL A 109 6.75 8.25 8.10
C VAL A 109 7.45 8.50 6.75
N THR A 110 6.70 8.95 5.75
CA THR A 110 7.21 9.34 4.43
C THR A 110 7.35 10.86 4.32
N SER A 111 8.25 11.29 3.44
CA SER A 111 8.46 12.69 3.14
C SER A 111 7.31 13.19 2.27
N ALA A 112 6.71 14.31 2.67
CA ALA A 112 5.75 15.00 1.83
C ALA A 112 6.43 15.48 0.53
N PRO A 113 5.71 15.47 -0.60
CA PRO A 113 6.25 16.00 -1.85
C PRO A 113 6.68 17.45 -1.66
N ALA A 114 7.77 17.83 -2.33
CA ALA A 114 8.25 19.21 -2.31
C ALA A 114 7.10 20.15 -2.72
N ALA A 115 6.94 21.26 -2.01
CA ALA A 115 5.94 22.24 -2.36
C ALA A 115 6.15 22.68 -3.82
N PRO A 116 5.07 22.83 -4.62
CA PRO A 116 5.22 23.32 -5.98
C PRO A 116 5.94 24.67 -5.94
N PRO A 117 6.83 24.96 -6.91
CA PRO A 117 7.55 26.22 -6.94
C PRO A 117 6.55 27.37 -6.94
N LYS A 118 6.80 28.39 -6.12
CA LYS A 118 5.93 29.57 -6.11
C LYS A 118 6.00 30.25 -7.47
N VAL A 119 4.95 30.99 -7.84
CA VAL A 119 4.86 31.70 -9.13
C VAL A 119 6.06 32.62 -9.40
N TRP A 120 6.69 33.15 -8.36
CA TRP A 120 7.89 33.99 -8.46
C TRP A 120 9.21 33.19 -8.56
N GLU A 121 9.19 31.87 -8.40
CA GLU A 121 10.32 30.96 -8.61
C GLU A 121 10.32 30.39 -10.04
N PHE A 122 9.85 31.16 -11.03
CA PHE A 122 9.68 30.72 -12.42
C PHE A 122 10.96 30.16 -13.06
N TRP A 123 12.14 30.57 -12.61
CA TRP A 123 13.45 30.02 -13.03
C TRP A 123 13.65 28.54 -12.64
N LYS A 124 12.92 28.01 -11.66
CA LYS A 124 12.92 26.57 -11.37
C LYS A 124 12.08 25.77 -12.38
N TRP A 125 11.13 26.41 -13.07
CA TRP A 125 10.34 25.75 -14.11
C TRP A 125 11.17 25.51 -15.37
N SER A 126 12.06 26.44 -15.74
CA SER A 126 13.00 26.27 -16.87
C SER A 126 14.05 25.18 -16.63
N ALA A 127 14.39 24.87 -15.38
CA ALA A 127 15.32 23.79 -15.07
C ALA A 127 14.68 22.40 -15.23
N GLN A 128 13.38 22.27 -14.96
CA GLN A 128 12.65 21.01 -15.10
C GLN A 128 12.35 20.65 -16.56
N THR A 129 12.10 21.65 -17.43
CA THR A 129 11.88 21.39 -18.88
C THR A 129 13.13 20.87 -19.58
N VAL A 130 14.32 21.35 -19.18
CA VAL A 130 15.59 20.93 -19.79
C VAL A 130 15.97 19.48 -19.42
N GLU A 131 15.64 19.01 -18.21
CA GLU A 131 15.83 17.61 -17.84
C GLU A 131 14.89 16.66 -18.60
N SER A 132 13.64 17.07 -18.89
CA SER A 132 12.71 16.24 -19.67
C SER A 132 13.01 16.18 -21.17
N GLU A 133 13.71 17.16 -21.71
CA GLU A 133 14.11 17.20 -23.13
C GLU A 133 15.47 16.51 -23.37
N GLY A 134 16.34 16.43 -22.34
CA GLY A 134 17.65 15.78 -22.44
C GLY A 134 17.65 14.24 -22.49
N GLU A 135 16.58 13.58 -22.03
CA GLU A 135 16.41 12.12 -22.17
C GLU A 135 15.80 11.71 -23.53
N ALA A 136 15.23 12.65 -24.29
CA ALA A 136 14.57 12.37 -25.57
C ALA A 136 15.50 12.45 -26.80
N GLU A 137 16.76 12.89 -26.64
CA GLU A 137 17.73 13.07 -27.75
C GLU A 137 18.98 12.17 -27.61
N SER A 138 18.84 10.97 -27.04
CA SER A 138 19.90 9.95 -27.09
C SER A 138 19.43 8.60 -27.65
N GLU A 139 19.01 8.61 -28.92
CA GLU A 139 19.03 7.45 -29.83
C GLU A 139 19.62 7.83 -31.19
#